data_AF-A0A2E9AK33-F1
#
_entry.id   AF-A0A2E9AK33-F1
#
_cell.length_a   1.000
_cell.length_b   1.000
_cell.length_c   1.000
_cell.angle_alpha   90.00
_cell.angle_beta   90.00
_cell.angle_gamma   90.00
#
_symmetry.space_group_name_H-M   'P 1'
#
loop_
_entity.id
_entity.type
_entity.pdbx_description
1 polymer ?
#
loop_
_entity_poly.entity_id
_entity_poly.type
_entity_poly.pdbx_seq_one_letter_code
_entity_poly.pdbx_strand_id
1 'polypeptide(L)'
;MDNSDTARRLDPEQLDPDALDPRTYHRVIGPALKVAADAAAKRGHPTLHDDMPAMLALVEMVTRLADLFSEHYPDTAKQEPMLEHAATGACVMVFQQAKLPADAIGQCLAALETAYRQLYEHEVLDEARPFIAMAWEHLEDEQREEAEKCLKQAIERTIAAIEAWQTQVH
;
A
#
# COMPACT_ATOMS: atom_id res chain seq x y z
N MET A 1 -31.61 14.00 -18.22
CA MET A 1 -30.49 14.43 -17.36
C MET A 1 -29.98 13.16 -16.73
N ASP A 2 -29.04 12.53 -17.42
CA ASP A 2 -28.53 11.22 -17.05
C ASP A 2 -27.33 11.43 -16.13
N ASN A 3 -27.37 10.77 -14.97
CA ASN A 3 -26.55 11.08 -13.81
C ASN A 3 -25.20 10.37 -13.97
N SER A 4 -24.29 10.97 -14.75
CA SER A 4 -22.94 10.46 -14.99
C SER A 4 -21.97 10.82 -13.85
N ASP A 5 -22.35 10.45 -12.62
CA ASP A 5 -21.54 10.69 -11.41
C ASP A 5 -21.34 9.40 -10.59
N THR A 6 -21.44 8.24 -11.25
CA THR A 6 -20.78 7.01 -10.80
C THR A 6 -19.28 7.13 -11.07
N ALA A 7 -18.63 8.03 -10.31
CA ALA A 7 -17.20 7.92 -10.07
C ALA A 7 -16.93 6.45 -9.69
N ARG A 8 -16.09 5.78 -10.48
CA ARG A 8 -15.64 4.39 -10.34
C ARG A 8 -15.58 3.97 -8.86
N ARG A 9 -16.68 3.42 -8.34
CA ARG A 9 -16.62 2.70 -7.07
C ARG A 9 -15.84 1.44 -7.40
N LEU A 10 -14.62 1.36 -6.90
CA LEU A 10 -13.84 0.13 -6.86
C LEU A 10 -14.74 -0.90 -6.18
N ASP A 11 -15.27 -1.83 -6.96
CA ASP A 11 -16.09 -2.91 -6.44
C ASP A 11 -15.13 -3.90 -5.76
N PRO A 12 -15.16 -4.02 -4.41
CA PRO A 12 -14.25 -4.91 -3.70
C PRO A 12 -14.48 -6.39 -4.08
N GLU A 13 -15.61 -6.74 -4.69
CA GLU A 13 -15.86 -8.08 -5.23
C GLU A 13 -15.13 -8.33 -6.57
N GLN A 14 -14.68 -7.27 -7.26
CA GLN A 14 -13.93 -7.36 -8.51
C GLN A 14 -12.40 -7.31 -8.32
N LEU A 15 -11.94 -6.99 -7.10
CA LEU A 15 -10.53 -7.00 -6.75
C LEU A 15 -10.18 -8.37 -6.17
N ASP A 16 -9.76 -9.29 -7.06
CA ASP A 16 -9.23 -10.58 -6.64
C ASP A 16 -7.76 -10.42 -6.17
N PRO A 17 -7.47 -10.66 -4.88
CA PRO A 17 -6.12 -10.63 -4.33
C PRO A 17 -5.10 -11.52 -5.07
N ASP A 18 -5.59 -12.60 -5.68
CA ASP A 18 -4.78 -13.60 -6.39
C ASP A 18 -4.65 -13.27 -7.88
N ALA A 19 -5.12 -12.09 -8.33
CA ALA A 19 -5.10 -11.71 -9.74
C ALA A 19 -3.73 -11.28 -10.27
N LEU A 20 -2.74 -11.06 -9.39
CA LEU A 20 -1.36 -10.79 -9.80
C LEU A 20 -0.58 -12.08 -10.01
N ASP A 21 0.38 -12.06 -10.93
CA ASP A 21 1.32 -13.17 -11.03
C ASP A 21 2.08 -13.34 -9.69
N PRO A 22 2.33 -14.58 -9.22
CA PRO A 22 3.02 -14.81 -7.95
C PRO A 22 4.36 -14.08 -7.85
N ARG A 23 5.10 -13.94 -8.96
CA ARG A 23 6.37 -13.21 -9.00
C ARG A 23 6.16 -11.72 -8.70
N THR A 24 5.13 -11.13 -9.29
CA THR A 24 4.74 -9.73 -9.09
C THR A 24 4.26 -9.51 -7.67
N TYR A 25 3.39 -10.39 -7.16
CA TYR A 25 2.94 -10.37 -5.77
C TYR A 25 4.11 -10.41 -4.78
N HIS A 26 5.06 -11.33 -4.96
CA HIS A 26 6.21 -11.49 -4.07
C HIS A 26 7.27 -10.37 -4.18
N ARG A 27 7.15 -9.47 -5.17
CA ARG A 27 7.99 -8.28 -5.28
C ARG A 27 7.29 -7.02 -4.77
N VAL A 28 5.99 -6.90 -5.03
CA VAL A 28 5.25 -5.65 -4.84
C VAL A 28 4.42 -5.67 -3.55
N ILE A 29 3.61 -6.70 -3.32
CA ILE A 29 2.64 -6.73 -2.22
C ILE A 29 3.21 -7.44 -0.99
N GLY A 30 3.69 -8.68 -1.15
CA GLY A 30 4.04 -9.55 -0.03
C GLY A 30 5.04 -8.94 0.97
N PRO A 31 6.19 -8.39 0.52
CA PRO A 31 7.17 -7.76 1.41
C PRO A 31 6.61 -6.54 2.16
N ALA A 32 5.90 -5.67 1.46
CA ALA A 32 5.29 -4.47 2.05
C ALA A 32 4.21 -4.82 3.08
N LEU A 33 3.35 -5.79 2.76
CA LEU A 33 2.29 -6.27 3.64
C LEU A 33 2.86 -6.85 4.94
N LYS A 34 3.91 -7.69 4.84
CA LYS A 34 4.60 -8.24 6.01
C LYS A 34 5.12 -7.14 6.93
N VAL A 35 5.85 -6.18 6.36
CA VAL A 35 6.46 -5.08 7.13
C VAL A 35 5.39 -4.18 7.75
N ALA A 36 4.30 -3.90 7.03
CA ALA A 36 3.18 -3.14 7.55
C ALA A 36 2.51 -3.82 8.74
N ALA A 37 2.20 -5.12 8.63
CA ALA A 37 1.61 -5.89 9.72
C ALA A 37 2.53 -5.93 10.95
N ASP A 38 3.84 -6.13 10.75
CA ASP A 38 4.83 -6.11 11.84
C ASP A 38 4.89 -4.74 12.54
N ALA A 39 4.80 -3.65 11.79
CA ALA A 39 4.81 -2.30 12.34
C ALA A 39 3.55 -2.03 13.19
N ALA A 40 2.37 -2.39 12.69
CA ALA A 40 1.11 -2.27 13.44
C ALA A 40 1.16 -3.08 14.74
N ALA A 41 1.64 -4.33 14.68
CA ALA A 41 1.79 -5.18 15.86
C ALA A 41 2.73 -4.57 16.91
N LYS A 42 3.88 -4.00 16.49
CA LYS A 42 4.81 -3.31 17.40
C LYS A 42 4.18 -2.09 18.09
N ARG A 43 3.23 -1.44 17.44
CA ARG A 43 2.48 -0.29 17.95
C ARG A 43 1.30 -0.67 18.85
N GLY A 44 1.07 -1.97 19.04
CA GLY A 44 0.01 -2.50 19.91
C GLY A 44 -1.32 -2.77 19.21
N HIS A 45 -1.36 -2.70 17.89
CA HIS A 45 -2.55 -3.00 17.10
C HIS A 45 -2.59 -4.51 16.76
N PRO A 46 -3.63 -5.25 17.18
CA PRO A 46 -3.71 -6.70 16.96
C PRO A 46 -3.75 -7.10 15.48
N THR A 47 -4.24 -6.19 14.63
CA THR A 47 -4.33 -6.38 13.19
C THR A 47 -4.01 -5.08 12.46
N LEU A 48 -3.53 -5.19 11.22
CA LEU A 48 -3.06 -4.04 10.46
C LEU A 48 -4.17 -2.99 10.21
N HIS A 49 -5.41 -3.41 9.97
CA HIS A 49 -6.50 -2.47 9.71
C HIS A 49 -6.81 -1.52 10.89
N ASP A 50 -6.38 -1.87 12.11
CA ASP A 50 -6.57 -1.04 13.30
C ASP A 50 -5.54 0.11 13.41
N ASP A 51 -4.49 0.10 12.59
CA ASP A 51 -3.42 1.10 12.59
C ASP A 51 -3.43 1.91 11.28
N MET A 52 -4.10 3.06 11.30
CA MET A 52 -4.26 3.90 10.11
C MET A 52 -2.93 4.41 9.52
N PRO A 53 -1.97 4.93 10.31
CA PRO A 53 -0.63 5.23 9.80
C PRO A 53 0.06 4.05 9.10
N ALA A 54 -0.03 2.83 9.65
CA ALA A 54 0.56 1.65 9.02
C ALA A 54 -0.18 1.24 7.73
N MET A 55 -1.51 1.37 7.68
CA MET A 55 -2.29 1.17 6.45
C MET A 55 -1.90 2.18 5.36
N LEU A 56 -1.71 3.45 5.70
CA LEU A 56 -1.27 4.47 4.74
C LEU A 56 0.16 4.23 4.26
N ALA A 57 1.04 3.77 5.15
CA ALA A 57 2.38 3.35 4.77
C ALA A 57 2.38 2.12 3.84
N LEU A 58 1.48 1.16 4.04
CA LEU A 58 1.28 0.05 3.12
C LEU A 58 0.91 0.55 1.73
N VAL A 59 -0.04 1.49 1.63
CA VAL A 59 -0.46 2.09 0.36
C VAL A 59 0.72 2.75 -0.36
N GLU A 60 1.52 3.57 0.33
CA GLU A 60 2.72 4.20 -0.25
C GLU A 60 3.71 3.15 -0.76
N MET A 61 4.09 2.18 0.08
CA MET A 61 5.08 1.17 -0.28
C MET A 61 4.64 0.35 -1.49
N VAL A 62 3.39 -0.12 -1.51
CA VAL A 62 2.87 -0.94 -2.62
C VAL A 62 2.77 -0.10 -3.90
N THR A 63 2.30 1.14 -3.81
CA THR A 63 2.23 2.05 -4.96
C THR A 63 3.61 2.25 -5.59
N ARG A 64 4.62 2.55 -4.77
CA ARG A 64 5.98 2.77 -5.26
C ARG A 64 6.66 1.51 -5.79
N LEU A 65 6.46 0.38 -5.14
CA LEU A 65 6.99 -0.89 -5.66
C LEU A 65 6.31 -1.28 -6.99
N ALA A 66 5.02 -0.98 -7.16
CA ALA A 66 4.32 -1.18 -8.42
C ALA A 66 4.81 -0.24 -9.53
N ASP A 67 5.08 1.02 -9.22
CA ASP A 67 5.70 1.99 -10.12
C ASP A 67 7.07 1.47 -10.59
N LEU A 68 7.95 1.12 -9.64
CA LEU A 68 9.30 0.59 -9.93
C LEU A 68 9.25 -0.72 -10.72
N PHE A 69 8.32 -1.61 -10.40
CA PHE A 69 8.10 -2.82 -11.18
C PHE A 69 7.72 -2.48 -12.63
N SER A 70 6.82 -1.52 -12.82
CA SER A 70 6.37 -1.11 -14.16
C SER A 70 7.49 -0.46 -14.97
N GLU A 71 8.37 0.30 -14.33
CA GLU A 71 9.56 0.89 -14.95
C GLU A 71 10.58 -0.18 -15.34
N HIS A 72 10.82 -1.18 -14.49
CA HIS A 72 11.82 -2.22 -14.70
C HIS A 72 11.34 -3.33 -15.66
N TYR A 73 10.05 -3.67 -15.61
CA TYR A 73 9.41 -4.74 -16.38
C TYR A 73 8.20 -4.24 -17.19
N PRO A 74 8.38 -3.28 -18.12
CA PRO A 74 7.27 -2.60 -18.79
C PRO A 74 6.37 -3.52 -19.61
N ASP A 75 6.92 -4.59 -20.20
CA ASP A 75 6.12 -5.53 -21.01
C ASP A 75 5.31 -6.49 -20.14
N THR A 76 5.86 -6.91 -18.99
CA THR A 76 5.14 -7.72 -18.00
C THR A 76 4.03 -6.90 -17.35
N ALA A 77 4.32 -5.66 -16.94
CA ALA A 77 3.35 -4.76 -16.33
C ALA A 77 2.13 -4.52 -17.22
N LYS A 78 2.32 -4.36 -18.53
CA LYS A 78 1.22 -4.24 -19.51
C LYS A 78 0.30 -5.47 -19.57
N GLN A 79 0.82 -6.65 -19.22
CA GLN A 79 0.06 -7.90 -19.19
C GLN A 79 -0.65 -8.11 -17.85
N GLU A 80 -0.34 -7.31 -16.83
CA GLU A 80 -0.91 -7.36 -15.49
C GLU A 80 -1.68 -6.06 -15.18
N PRO A 81 -2.88 -5.85 -15.76
CA PRO A 81 -3.66 -4.62 -15.54
C PRO A 81 -4.04 -4.42 -14.05
N MET A 82 -4.01 -5.48 -13.24
CA MET A 82 -4.27 -5.41 -11.81
C MET A 82 -3.12 -4.77 -11.02
N LEU A 83 -1.93 -4.61 -11.62
CA LEU A 83 -0.79 -3.95 -10.98
C LEU A 83 -1.11 -2.49 -10.63
N GLU A 84 -1.86 -1.79 -11.48
CA GLU A 84 -2.35 -0.42 -11.21
C GLU A 84 -3.25 -0.34 -9.96
N HIS A 85 -3.82 -1.47 -9.53
CA HIS A 85 -4.69 -1.59 -8.38
C HIS A 85 -4.04 -2.36 -7.21
N ALA A 86 -2.74 -2.64 -7.28
CA ALA A 86 -2.05 -3.47 -6.28
C ALA A 86 -2.20 -2.93 -4.85
N ALA A 87 -2.09 -1.62 -4.64
CA ALA A 87 -2.25 -1.00 -3.32
C ALA A 87 -3.67 -1.16 -2.77
N THR A 88 -4.68 -0.99 -3.63
CA THR A 88 -6.09 -1.22 -3.28
C THR A 88 -6.34 -2.69 -2.97
N GLY A 89 -5.84 -3.61 -3.80
CA GLY A 89 -5.93 -5.06 -3.58
C GLY A 89 -5.32 -5.46 -2.24
N ALA A 90 -4.13 -4.95 -1.92
CA ALA A 90 -3.48 -5.18 -0.63
C ALA A 90 -4.35 -4.69 0.55
N CYS A 91 -5.00 -3.53 0.44
CA CYS A 91 -5.92 -3.05 1.47
C CYS A 91 -7.15 -3.94 1.61
N VAL A 92 -7.74 -4.38 0.50
CA VAL A 92 -8.87 -5.33 0.50
C VAL A 92 -8.49 -6.62 1.21
N MET A 93 -7.31 -7.18 0.93
CA MET A 93 -6.81 -8.38 1.62
C MET A 93 -6.78 -8.21 3.13
N VAL A 94 -6.25 -7.07 3.60
CA VAL A 94 -6.17 -6.75 5.03
C VAL A 94 -7.56 -6.67 5.66
N PHE A 95 -8.51 -5.99 4.99
CA PHE A 95 -9.86 -5.85 5.51
C PHE A 95 -10.67 -7.16 5.47
N GLN A 96 -10.49 -7.98 4.44
CA GLN A 96 -11.08 -9.32 4.35
C GLN A 96 -10.53 -10.24 5.44
N GLN A 97 -9.22 -10.18 5.73
CA GLN A 97 -8.60 -10.92 6.83
C GLN A 97 -9.17 -10.51 8.19
N ALA A 98 -9.49 -9.23 8.36
CA ALA A 98 -10.21 -8.70 9.53
C ALA A 98 -11.71 -9.04 9.55
N LYS A 99 -12.22 -9.73 8.53
CA LYS A 99 -13.64 -10.13 8.38
C LYS A 99 -14.60 -8.95 8.37
N LEU A 100 -14.17 -7.82 7.83
CA LEU A 100 -15.06 -6.68 7.61
C LEU A 100 -16.09 -7.03 6.51
N PRO A 101 -17.35 -6.59 6.65
CA PRO A 101 -18.35 -6.76 5.60
C PRO A 101 -18.05 -5.86 4.39
N ALA A 102 -18.51 -6.25 3.21
CA ALA A 102 -18.14 -5.59 1.94
C ALA A 102 -18.48 -4.09 1.89
N ASP A 103 -19.59 -3.68 2.53
CA ASP A 103 -19.98 -2.27 2.66
C ASP A 103 -18.99 -1.47 3.52
N ALA A 104 -18.51 -2.05 4.63
CA ALA A 104 -17.48 -1.44 5.45
C ALA A 104 -16.13 -1.37 4.72
N ILE A 105 -15.75 -2.40 3.95
CA ILE A 105 -14.54 -2.39 3.12
C ILE A 105 -14.57 -1.20 2.15
N GLY A 106 -15.69 -1.01 1.44
CA GLY A 106 -15.83 0.12 0.50
C GLY A 106 -15.68 1.48 1.17
N GLN A 107 -16.23 1.65 2.38
CA GLN A 107 -16.08 2.89 3.16
C GLN A 107 -14.64 3.12 3.64
N CYS A 108 -13.99 2.07 4.15
CA CYS A 108 -12.60 2.15 4.61
C CYS A 108 -11.64 2.46 3.45
N LEU A 109 -11.84 1.87 2.28
CA LEU A 109 -11.06 2.18 1.08
C LEU A 109 -11.22 3.64 0.65
N ALA A 110 -12.45 4.15 0.59
CA ALA A 110 -12.70 5.55 0.22
C ALA A 110 -12.05 6.54 1.21
N ALA A 111 -12.09 6.21 2.50
CA ALA A 111 -11.42 7.01 3.54
C ALA A 111 -9.89 6.96 3.39
N LEU A 112 -9.32 5.77 3.17
CA LEU A 112 -7.87 5.61 2.94
C LEU A 112 -7.40 6.37 1.71
N GLU A 113 -8.13 6.27 0.59
CA GLU A 113 -7.78 6.98 -0.65
C GLU A 113 -7.77 8.50 -0.43
N THR A 114 -8.77 9.01 0.30
CA THR A 114 -8.86 10.44 0.64
C THR A 114 -7.70 10.87 1.53
N ALA A 115 -7.40 10.10 2.59
CA ALA A 115 -6.31 10.40 3.50
C ALA A 115 -4.94 10.33 2.80
N TYR A 116 -4.72 9.30 1.98
CA TYR A 116 -3.49 9.15 1.21
C TYR A 116 -3.28 10.30 0.21
N ARG A 117 -4.35 10.75 -0.46
CA ARG A 117 -4.31 11.91 -1.35
C ARG A 117 -3.87 13.18 -0.62
N GLN A 118 -4.40 13.42 0.58
CA GLN A 118 -3.99 14.57 1.40
C GLN A 118 -2.50 14.51 1.77
N LEU A 119 -2.02 13.33 2.17
CA LEU A 119 -0.60 13.13 2.49
C LEU A 119 0.31 13.38 1.27
N TYR A 120 -0.14 12.97 0.08
CA TYR A 120 0.58 13.21 -1.16
C TYR A 120 0.60 14.70 -1.55
N GLU A 121 -0.54 15.38 -1.48
CA GLU A 121 -0.66 16.82 -1.77
C GLU A 121 0.19 17.70 -0.85
N HIS A 122 0.41 17.24 0.39
CA HIS A 122 1.23 17.94 1.39
C HIS A 122 2.68 17.43 1.44
N GLU A 123 3.11 16.58 0.50
CA GLU A 123 4.49 16.05 0.38
C GLU A 123 4.98 15.34 1.66
N VAL A 124 4.07 14.74 2.43
CA VAL A 124 4.38 14.13 3.75
C VAL A 124 5.25 12.89 3.62
N LEU A 125 5.18 12.18 2.48
CA LEU A 125 5.70 10.81 2.33
C LEU A 125 7.09 10.76 1.66
N ASP A 126 7.67 11.91 1.31
CA ASP A 126 8.87 11.99 0.48
C ASP A 126 10.12 11.36 1.13
N GLU A 127 10.25 11.46 2.46
CA GLU A 127 11.42 10.96 3.20
C GLU A 127 11.56 9.43 3.21
N ALA A 128 10.47 8.71 2.94
CA ALA A 128 10.44 7.25 2.89
C ALA A 128 10.81 6.70 1.50
N ARG A 129 10.61 7.48 0.43
CA ARG A 129 10.78 7.02 -0.97
C ARG A 129 12.18 6.45 -1.27
N PRO A 130 13.30 7.06 -0.84
CA PRO A 130 14.63 6.50 -1.12
C PRO A 130 14.79 5.08 -0.58
N PHE A 131 14.18 4.76 0.56
CA PHE A 131 14.28 3.42 1.11
C PHE A 131 13.40 2.40 0.39
N ILE A 132 12.27 2.82 -0.16
CA ILE A 132 11.46 1.94 -1.00
C ILE A 132 12.22 1.61 -2.29
N ALA A 133 12.91 2.59 -2.88
CA ALA A 133 13.78 2.36 -4.03
C ALA A 133 14.95 1.42 -3.70
N MET A 134 15.64 1.61 -2.55
CA MET A 134 16.68 0.68 -2.10
C MET A 134 16.12 -0.73 -1.84
N ALA A 135 14.91 -0.84 -1.28
CA ALA A 135 14.27 -2.13 -1.08
C ALA A 135 14.02 -2.84 -2.40
N TRP A 136 13.58 -2.10 -3.44
CA TRP A 136 13.41 -2.62 -4.78
C TRP A 136 14.71 -3.19 -5.36
N GLU A 137 15.82 -2.45 -5.26
CA GLU A 137 17.14 -2.94 -5.71
C GLU A 137 17.52 -4.27 -5.03
N HIS A 138 17.33 -4.37 -3.71
CA HIS A 138 17.58 -5.62 -2.99
C HIS A 138 16.61 -6.75 -3.37
N LEU A 139 15.35 -6.45 -3.70
CA LEU A 139 14.39 -7.45 -4.18
C LEU A 139 14.79 -8.02 -5.54
N GLU A 140 15.38 -7.18 -6.41
CA GLU A 140 15.90 -7.59 -7.71
C GLU A 140 17.14 -8.47 -7.60
N ASP A 141 18.01 -8.19 -6.63
CA ASP A 141 19.16 -9.02 -6.30
C ASP A 141 18.82 -10.26 -5.43
N GLU A 142 17.53 -10.54 -5.21
CA GLU A 142 17.01 -11.61 -4.35
C GLU A 142 17.48 -11.54 -2.87
N GLN A 143 17.96 -10.37 -2.43
CA GLN A 143 18.42 -10.07 -1.07
C GLN A 143 17.23 -9.74 -0.15
N ARG A 144 16.36 -10.73 0.09
CA ARG A 144 15.10 -10.57 0.82
C ARG A 144 15.24 -9.92 2.19
N GLU A 145 16.27 -10.26 2.95
CA GLU A 145 16.48 -9.71 4.30
C GLU A 145 16.86 -8.22 4.26
N GLU A 146 17.71 -7.81 3.32
CA GLU A 146 18.11 -6.40 3.17
C GLU A 146 16.97 -5.55 2.62
N ALA A 147 16.18 -6.10 1.68
CA ALA A 147 14.94 -5.49 1.23
C ALA A 147 13.97 -5.24 2.38
N GLU A 148 13.77 -6.23 3.25
CA GLU A 148 12.90 -6.10 4.42
C GLU A 148 13.39 -5.01 5.40
N LYS A 149 14.70 -4.89 5.62
CA LYS A 149 15.27 -3.81 6.45
C LYS A 149 15.02 -2.43 5.83
N CYS A 150 15.12 -2.29 4.52
CA CYS A 150 14.83 -1.04 3.82
C CYS A 150 13.34 -0.69 3.91
N LEU A 151 12.45 -1.65 3.69
CA LEU A 151 11.01 -1.44 3.88
C LEU A 151 10.66 -1.09 5.33
N LYS A 152 11.33 -1.71 6.32
CA LYS A 152 11.18 -1.36 7.74
C LYS A 152 11.54 0.10 8.01
N GLN A 153 12.64 0.59 7.43
CA GLN A 153 13.01 2.00 7.55
C GLN A 153 12.01 2.92 6.82
N ALA A 154 11.51 2.51 5.65
CA ALA A 154 10.49 3.25 4.92
C ALA A 154 9.22 3.43 5.76
N ILE A 155 8.66 2.34 6.31
CA ILE A 155 7.44 2.42 7.11
C ILE A 155 7.63 3.23 8.40
N GLU A 156 8.76 3.09 9.08
CA GLU A 156 9.04 3.85 10.30
C GLU A 156 9.09 5.36 10.02
N ARG A 157 9.69 5.75 8.89
CA ARG A 157 9.68 7.16 8.44
C ARG A 157 8.30 7.63 8.03
N THR A 158 7.57 6.84 7.25
CA THR A 158 6.22 7.22 6.81
C THR A 158 5.29 7.44 8.01
N ILE A 159 5.29 6.52 8.98
CA ILE A 159 4.47 6.65 10.19
C ILE A 159 4.88 7.90 10.97
N ALA A 160 6.18 8.12 11.21
CA ALA A 160 6.65 9.30 11.92
C ALA A 160 6.29 10.60 11.20
N ALA A 161 6.36 10.64 9.87
CA ALA A 161 5.99 11.80 9.07
C ALA A 161 4.47 12.08 9.13
N ILE A 162 3.64 11.04 9.06
CA ILE A 162 2.18 11.17 9.22
C ILE A 162 1.83 11.71 10.61
N GLU A 163 2.44 11.17 11.66
CA GLU A 163 2.20 11.63 13.04
C GLU A 163 2.65 13.08 13.24
N ALA A 164 3.83 13.45 12.73
CA ALA A 164 4.32 14.82 12.78
C ALA A 164 3.39 15.79 12.02
N TRP A 165 2.92 15.42 10.84
CA TRP A 165 1.97 16.21 10.06
C TRP A 165 0.63 16.37 10.78
N GLN A 166 0.10 15.30 11.38
CA GLN A 166 -1.14 15.38 12.18
C GLN A 166 -1.03 16.38 13.33
N THR A 167 0.14 16.48 13.98
CA THR A 167 0.35 17.47 15.06
C THR A 167 0.48 18.92 14.59
N GLN A 168 0.65 19.16 13.29
CA GLN A 168 0.78 20.50 12.72
C GLN A 168 -0.53 21.04 12.13
N VAL A 169 -1.41 20.13 11.69
CA VAL A 169 -2.70 20.45 11.07
C VAL A 169 -3.84 20.53 12.10
N HIS A 170 -3.57 20.19 13.36
CA HIS A 170 -4.47 20.30 14.51
C HIS A 170 -3.91 21.25 15.57
#